data_AF-A0A8C6DNV5-F1
#
_entry.id   AF-A0A8C6DNV5-F1
#
_cell.length_a   1.000
_cell.length_b   1.000
_cell.length_c   1.000
_cell.angle_alpha   90.00
_cell.angle_beta   90.00
_cell.angle_gamma   90.00
#
_symmetry.space_group_name_H-M   'P 1'
#
loop_
_entity.id
_entity.type
_entity.pdbx_description
1 polymer ?
#
loop_
_entity_poly.entity_id
_entity_poly.type
_entity_poly.pdbx_seq_one_letter_code
_entity_poly.pdbx_strand_id
1 'polypeptide(L)'
;MTAPTITLRGPRQRTLPDRKGLRGRRAPASSSAGAGRSGGPKLRFGFLVFVMGALLWVKPASAMSIRKDEVHQQLSTPLEWILQQKLCLPGFYMEESSGDCAPCTDGIDYTNHSNTLPSCLLCTTCKSGEEEKSRCTSTKDTDCQCKPGTFRREDAPEFCQKCSTRCPDGKVMVMDCTPWSNIKCVDQESGASLLVIGIVTGLVITIVLIGCVVWRFFKGVFGECWHKVKKLTEDNAQSHNEARRLSAENSSTSEVLLGRISEERTATGSS
;
A
#
# COMPACT_ATOMS: atom_id res chain seq x y z
N MET A 1 -19.34 46.92 -47.58
CA MET A 1 -20.83 46.93 -47.57
C MET A 1 -21.28 46.57 -46.18
N THR A 2 -22.26 47.34 -45.72
CA THR A 2 -22.92 47.40 -44.42
C THR A 2 -23.58 46.10 -43.96
N ALA A 3 -23.72 45.95 -42.64
CA ALA A 3 -24.43 44.89 -41.93
C ALA A 3 -25.91 44.73 -42.35
N PRO A 4 -26.58 43.67 -41.87
CA PRO A 4 -27.55 43.96 -40.82
C PRO A 4 -27.60 42.98 -39.63
N THR A 5 -27.99 43.58 -38.51
CA THR A 5 -28.39 43.03 -37.20
C THR A 5 -29.75 42.34 -37.26
N ILE A 6 -29.91 41.19 -36.59
CA ILE A 6 -31.23 40.69 -36.16
C ILE A 6 -31.15 40.18 -34.71
N THR A 7 -31.82 40.92 -33.82
CA THR A 7 -32.14 40.61 -32.43
C THR A 7 -33.33 39.65 -32.31
N LEU A 8 -33.28 38.64 -31.44
CA LEU A 8 -34.46 37.91 -30.99
C LEU A 8 -34.49 37.73 -29.45
N ARG A 9 -35.69 37.98 -28.92
CA ARG A 9 -36.12 38.18 -27.53
C ARG A 9 -36.15 36.88 -26.71
N GLY A 10 -35.89 36.98 -25.40
CA GLY A 10 -36.13 35.91 -24.41
C GLY A 10 -37.56 35.83 -23.87
N PRO A 11 -37.83 34.91 -22.93
CA PRO A 11 -38.86 35.08 -21.90
C PRO A 11 -38.32 34.75 -20.49
N ARG A 12 -38.46 35.64 -19.49
CA ARG A 12 -39.63 35.89 -18.62
C ARG A 12 -39.60 35.05 -17.32
N GLN A 13 -38.97 35.61 -16.29
CA GLN A 13 -39.09 35.18 -14.89
C GLN A 13 -40.54 35.41 -14.39
N ARG A 14 -41.02 34.51 -13.52
CA ARG A 14 -42.23 34.70 -12.70
C ARG A 14 -41.87 34.59 -11.22
N THR A 15 -42.35 35.56 -10.47
CA THR A 15 -42.24 35.81 -9.03
C THR A 15 -43.36 35.13 -8.23
N LEU A 16 -43.00 34.65 -7.02
CA LEU A 16 -43.70 34.55 -5.70
C LEU A 16 -45.19 34.08 -5.60
N PRO A 17 -45.64 33.48 -4.46
CA PRO A 17 -45.79 34.24 -3.22
C PRO A 17 -45.44 33.55 -1.88
N ASP A 18 -45.26 34.46 -0.91
CA ASP A 18 -45.14 34.37 0.55
C ASP A 18 -46.35 33.69 1.24
N ARG A 19 -46.09 32.99 2.36
CA ARG A 19 -47.12 32.72 3.38
C ARG A 19 -46.52 32.59 4.78
N LYS A 20 -46.70 33.67 5.56
CA LYS A 20 -46.61 33.73 7.02
C LYS A 20 -47.49 32.70 7.73
N GLY A 21 -47.04 32.23 8.89
CA GLY A 21 -47.86 32.27 10.10
C GLY A 21 -47.88 31.02 11.00
N LEU A 22 -47.80 31.31 12.31
CA LEU A 22 -48.18 30.52 13.52
C LEU A 22 -47.06 29.64 14.10
N ARG A 23 -46.49 29.90 15.29
CA ARG A 23 -46.94 30.29 16.66
C ARG A 23 -46.71 29.09 17.61
N GLY A 24 -45.89 29.33 18.64
CA GLY A 24 -45.95 28.65 19.95
C GLY A 24 -45.40 27.22 19.95
N ARG A 25 -44.80 26.69 21.02
CA ARG A 25 -44.84 27.07 22.43
C ARG A 25 -43.61 26.47 23.13
N ARG A 26 -43.27 27.10 24.26
CA ARG A 26 -42.20 26.77 25.21
C ARG A 26 -42.29 25.34 25.73
N ALA A 27 -41.12 24.82 26.09
CA ALA A 27 -40.92 23.73 27.03
C ALA A 27 -41.67 23.95 28.36
N PRO A 28 -41.82 22.86 29.12
CA PRO A 28 -41.40 22.91 30.51
C PRO A 28 -40.43 21.78 30.86
N ALA A 29 -39.53 22.11 31.79
CA ALA A 29 -38.65 21.20 32.49
C ALA A 29 -39.36 20.53 33.68
N SER A 30 -38.60 19.65 34.35
CA SER A 30 -38.79 19.07 35.70
C SER A 30 -39.65 17.80 35.79
N SER A 31 -39.37 16.75 36.58
CA SER A 31 -38.23 16.26 37.39
C SER A 31 -38.70 14.91 38.00
N SER A 32 -37.76 14.14 38.58
CA SER A 32 -37.95 13.06 39.59
C SER A 32 -38.47 11.70 39.07
N ALA A 33 -38.20 10.54 39.66
CA ALA A 33 -37.16 9.98 40.54
C ALA A 33 -37.52 8.47 40.70
N GLY A 34 -36.55 7.58 40.93
CA GLY A 34 -36.83 6.29 41.60
C GLY A 34 -36.40 4.99 40.90
N ALA A 35 -35.25 4.48 41.35
CA ALA A 35 -34.98 3.10 41.81
C ALA A 35 -35.24 1.86 40.92
N GLY A 36 -34.20 1.02 40.78
CA GLY A 36 -34.35 -0.42 41.00
C GLY A 36 -33.80 -1.41 39.95
N ARG A 37 -32.58 -1.90 40.22
CA ARG A 37 -32.11 -3.30 40.13
C ARG A 37 -31.95 -4.03 38.77
N SER A 38 -30.67 -4.38 38.55
CA SER A 38 -30.10 -5.70 38.20
C SER A 38 -30.34 -6.30 36.81
N GLY A 39 -29.22 -6.57 36.11
CA GLY A 39 -29.14 -7.61 35.09
C GLY A 39 -28.53 -7.18 33.76
N GLY A 40 -27.26 -6.77 33.74
CA GLY A 40 -26.54 -6.59 32.47
C GLY A 40 -26.20 -7.94 31.84
N PRO A 41 -26.48 -8.20 30.54
CA PRO A 41 -26.02 -9.40 29.87
C PRO A 41 -24.52 -9.30 29.62
N LYS A 42 -23.74 -10.21 30.23
CA LYS A 42 -22.35 -10.48 29.84
C LYS A 42 -22.34 -11.15 28.46
N LEU A 43 -22.36 -10.34 27.40
CA LEU A 43 -22.12 -10.70 26.00
C LEU A 43 -20.90 -9.85 25.55
N ARG A 44 -19.79 -10.31 24.98
CA ARG A 44 -19.28 -11.62 24.57
C ARG A 44 -17.75 -11.48 24.45
N PHE A 45 -16.98 -11.81 25.48
CA PHE A 45 -15.53 -12.03 25.28
C PHE A 45 -15.26 -13.46 24.78
N GLY A 46 -16.12 -14.43 25.12
CA GLY A 46 -16.00 -15.81 24.65
C GLY A 46 -16.33 -16.01 23.17
N PHE A 47 -17.16 -15.17 22.55
CA PHE A 47 -17.54 -15.34 21.14
C PHE A 47 -16.42 -14.96 20.18
N LEU A 48 -15.59 -13.96 20.52
CA LEU A 48 -14.42 -13.61 19.72
C LEU A 48 -13.34 -14.70 19.77
N VAL A 49 -13.15 -15.33 20.93
CA VAL A 49 -12.23 -16.48 21.09
C VAL A 49 -12.77 -17.71 20.34
N PHE A 50 -14.08 -17.92 20.32
CA PHE A 50 -14.70 -19.03 19.59
C PHE A 50 -14.67 -18.81 18.07
N VAL A 51 -14.82 -17.58 17.58
CA VAL A 51 -14.72 -17.24 16.14
C VAL A 51 -13.28 -17.33 15.65
N MET A 52 -12.29 -16.88 16.43
CA MET A 52 -10.87 -17.03 16.09
C MET A 52 -10.38 -18.49 16.23
N GLY A 53 -10.94 -19.25 17.17
CA GLY A 53 -10.69 -20.69 17.31
C GLY A 53 -11.29 -21.51 16.15
N ALA A 54 -12.47 -21.15 15.67
CA ALA A 54 -13.10 -21.80 14.52
C ALA A 54 -12.36 -21.52 13.19
N LEU A 55 -11.78 -20.33 13.02
CA LEU A 55 -10.97 -19.99 11.84
C LEU A 55 -9.64 -20.74 11.78
N LEU A 56 -9.12 -21.19 12.93
CA LEU A 56 -7.86 -21.96 13.03
C LEU A 56 -8.04 -23.48 13.08
N TRP A 57 -9.28 -23.98 13.05
CA TRP A 57 -9.60 -25.41 12.94
C TRP A 57 -10.21 -25.75 11.57
N VAL A 58 -9.68 -25.17 10.50
CA VAL A 58 -9.81 -25.75 9.17
C VAL A 58 -8.61 -26.69 8.97
N LYS A 59 -8.82 -27.95 9.35
CA LYS A 59 -7.92 -29.06 9.03
C LYS A 59 -7.85 -29.17 7.50
N PRO A 60 -6.66 -29.18 6.84
CA PRO A 60 -6.57 -29.50 5.43
C PRO A 60 -6.64 -31.03 5.31
N ALA A 61 -7.84 -31.59 5.42
CA ALA A 61 -8.11 -32.98 5.09
C ALA A 61 -8.77 -33.04 3.71
N SER A 62 -8.00 -32.62 2.71
CA SER A 62 -8.24 -32.96 1.31
C SER A 62 -6.90 -33.26 0.65
N ALA A 63 -6.21 -34.28 1.17
CA ALA A 63 -5.33 -35.08 0.34
C ALA A 63 -6.24 -35.88 -0.61
N MET A 64 -6.73 -35.22 -1.66
CA MET A 64 -7.36 -35.90 -2.77
C MET A 64 -6.21 -36.48 -3.59
N SER A 65 -6.04 -37.79 -3.43
CA SER A 65 -5.25 -38.68 -4.28
C SER A 65 -5.10 -38.09 -5.68
N ILE A 66 -3.87 -37.71 -6.04
CA ILE A 66 -3.47 -37.57 -7.43
C ILE A 66 -3.83 -38.90 -8.07
N ARG A 67 -4.93 -38.90 -8.83
CA ARG A 67 -5.25 -39.97 -9.76
C ARG A 67 -4.03 -40.04 -10.66
N LYS A 68 -3.24 -41.09 -10.49
CA LYS A 68 -2.16 -41.43 -11.39
C LYS A 68 -2.86 -41.96 -12.63
N ASP A 69 -3.49 -41.05 -13.37
CA ASP A 69 -3.86 -41.33 -14.75
C ASP A 69 -2.52 -41.60 -15.42
N GLU A 70 -2.39 -42.82 -15.92
CA GLU A 70 -1.30 -43.29 -16.76
C GLU A 70 -1.18 -42.34 -17.94
N VAL A 71 -0.46 -41.23 -17.72
CA VAL A 71 0.32 -40.59 -18.76
C VAL A 71 1.24 -41.69 -19.23
N HIS A 72 0.85 -42.35 -20.32
CA HIS A 72 1.78 -43.11 -21.13
C HIS A 72 2.97 -42.18 -21.33
N GLN A 73 4.04 -42.55 -20.63
CA GLN A 73 5.30 -41.87 -20.62
C GLN A 73 5.94 -42.11 -21.98
N GLN A 74 5.42 -41.42 -23.00
CA GLN A 74 6.19 -41.08 -24.18
C GLN A 74 6.65 -39.65 -24.00
N LEU A 75 7.65 -39.54 -23.13
CA LEU A 75 8.63 -38.48 -23.26
C LEU A 75 9.51 -38.84 -24.46
N SER A 76 8.92 -38.82 -25.66
CA SER A 76 9.69 -38.78 -26.89
C SER A 76 10.43 -37.45 -26.84
N THR A 77 11.76 -37.50 -26.86
CA THR A 77 12.56 -36.27 -26.93
C THR A 77 12.08 -35.40 -28.11
N PRO A 78 12.19 -34.06 -28.07
CA PRO A 78 11.84 -33.22 -29.22
C PRO A 78 12.55 -33.66 -30.51
N LEU A 79 13.72 -34.29 -30.37
CA LEU A 79 14.51 -34.85 -31.45
C LEU A 79 13.88 -36.12 -32.07
N GLU A 80 13.18 -36.94 -31.29
CA GLU A 80 12.55 -38.19 -31.75
C GLU A 80 11.33 -37.94 -32.64
N TRP A 81 10.53 -36.92 -32.31
CA TRP A 81 9.40 -36.50 -33.15
C TRP A 81 9.85 -35.89 -34.48
N ILE A 82 10.94 -35.11 -34.47
CA ILE A 82 11.56 -34.51 -35.67
C ILE A 82 12.18 -35.58 -36.60
N LEU A 83 12.64 -36.71 -36.06
CA LEU A 83 13.11 -37.82 -36.89
C LEU A 83 11.95 -38.63 -37.52
N GLN A 84 10.79 -38.69 -36.85
CA GLN A 84 9.61 -39.42 -37.34
C GLN A 84 8.86 -38.67 -38.44
N GLN A 85 8.82 -37.34 -38.37
CA GLN A 85 8.36 -36.48 -39.45
C GLN A 85 9.59 -35.90 -40.12
N LYS A 86 10.03 -36.41 -41.29
CA LYS A 86 11.23 -36.01 -42.05
C LYS A 86 11.35 -34.48 -42.24
N LEU A 87 11.77 -33.76 -41.20
CA LEU A 87 11.86 -32.30 -41.14
C LEU A 87 13.32 -31.91 -41.04
N CYS A 88 13.66 -30.83 -41.71
CA CYS A 88 14.96 -30.19 -41.57
C CYS A 88 14.97 -29.33 -40.32
N LEU A 89 16.12 -29.28 -39.64
CA LEU A 89 16.31 -28.44 -38.46
C LEU A 89 16.34 -26.94 -38.85
N PRO A 90 16.17 -26.02 -37.88
CA PRO A 90 16.43 -24.60 -38.11
C PRO A 90 17.82 -24.37 -38.70
N GLY A 91 17.94 -23.45 -39.65
CA GLY A 91 19.15 -23.24 -40.44
C GLY A 91 19.31 -24.16 -41.64
N PHE A 92 18.33 -25.04 -41.89
CA PHE A 92 18.28 -25.93 -43.05
C PHE A 92 16.91 -25.86 -43.72
N TYR A 93 16.88 -26.23 -45.00
CA TYR A 93 15.68 -26.37 -45.84
C TYR A 93 15.72 -27.72 -46.56
N MET A 94 14.57 -28.17 -47.08
CA MET A 94 14.47 -29.44 -47.79
C MET A 94 14.71 -29.23 -49.28
N GLU A 95 15.77 -29.82 -49.82
CA GLU A 95 16.08 -29.75 -51.23
C GLU A 95 15.13 -30.65 -52.04
N GLU A 96 14.47 -30.09 -53.07
CA GLU A 96 13.44 -30.80 -53.85
C GLU A 96 14.01 -31.99 -54.67
N SER A 97 15.28 -31.91 -55.08
CA SER A 97 15.93 -32.93 -55.93
C SER A 97 16.36 -34.19 -55.17
N SER A 98 16.82 -34.04 -53.93
CA SER A 98 17.33 -35.13 -53.09
C SER A 98 16.35 -35.52 -51.97
N GLY A 99 15.51 -34.59 -51.54
CA GLY A 99 14.73 -34.71 -50.32
C GLY A 99 15.59 -34.66 -49.05
N ASP A 100 16.85 -34.22 -49.16
CA ASP A 100 17.79 -34.05 -48.05
C ASP A 100 17.76 -32.60 -47.53
N CYS A 101 18.36 -32.40 -46.36
CA CYS A 101 18.41 -31.08 -45.72
C CYS A 101 19.67 -30.31 -46.11
N ALA A 102 19.49 -29.21 -46.84
CA ALA A 102 20.55 -28.31 -47.24
C ALA A 102 20.60 -27.07 -46.30
N PRO A 103 21.80 -26.52 -46.00
CA PRO A 103 21.92 -25.38 -45.08
C PRO A 103 21.51 -24.06 -45.74
N CYS A 104 21.01 -23.13 -44.91
CA CYS A 104 20.86 -21.73 -45.28
C CYS A 104 22.23 -21.02 -45.32
N THR A 105 22.30 -19.95 -46.09
CA THR A 105 23.46 -19.08 -46.24
C THR A 105 23.42 -17.94 -45.21
N ASP A 106 24.41 -17.94 -44.31
CA ASP A 106 24.50 -16.94 -43.24
C ASP A 106 24.48 -15.51 -43.78
N GLY A 107 23.58 -14.68 -43.25
CA GLY A 107 23.40 -13.28 -43.66
C GLY A 107 22.57 -13.06 -44.92
N ILE A 108 22.12 -14.11 -45.61
CA ILE A 108 21.31 -14.01 -46.83
C ILE A 108 19.90 -14.57 -46.60
N ASP A 109 19.81 -15.76 -46.01
CA ASP A 109 18.56 -16.44 -45.75
C ASP A 109 18.59 -17.25 -44.44
N TYR A 110 17.40 -17.63 -43.95
CA TYR A 110 17.25 -18.29 -42.67
C TYR A 110 16.01 -19.20 -42.61
N THR A 111 16.02 -20.11 -41.63
CA THR A 111 14.81 -20.80 -41.15
C THR A 111 14.85 -20.85 -39.62
N ASN A 112 13.81 -20.34 -38.97
CA ASN A 112 13.76 -20.22 -37.50
C ASN A 112 13.20 -21.46 -36.79
N HIS A 113 12.53 -22.34 -37.54
CA HIS A 113 11.90 -23.54 -37.02
C HIS A 113 12.20 -24.75 -37.90
N SER A 114 12.01 -25.94 -37.34
CA SER A 114 12.06 -27.18 -38.11
C SER A 114 11.02 -27.14 -39.23
N ASN A 115 11.39 -27.49 -40.45
CA ASN A 115 10.57 -27.23 -41.62
C ASN A 115 10.79 -28.25 -42.75
N THR A 116 9.92 -28.17 -43.76
CA THR A 116 10.07 -28.87 -45.05
C THR A 116 10.01 -27.86 -46.20
N LEU A 117 10.49 -26.63 -45.97
CA LEU A 117 10.46 -25.57 -46.97
C LEU A 117 11.41 -25.95 -48.13
N PRO A 118 11.03 -25.66 -49.39
CA PRO A 118 11.88 -25.95 -50.56
C PRO A 118 13.10 -25.03 -50.67
N SER A 119 13.14 -23.94 -49.88
CA SER A 119 14.24 -22.98 -49.78
C SER A 119 14.18 -22.24 -48.44
N CYS A 120 15.28 -21.62 -48.02
CA CYS A 120 15.29 -20.73 -46.86
C CYS A 120 14.53 -19.42 -47.13
N LEU A 121 14.16 -18.72 -46.06
CA LEU A 121 13.48 -17.41 -46.12
C LEU A 121 14.54 -16.31 -46.23
N LEU A 122 14.38 -15.37 -47.17
CA LEU A 122 15.32 -14.26 -47.27
C LEU A 122 15.31 -13.40 -46.00
N CYS A 123 16.50 -12.97 -45.60
CA CYS A 123 16.67 -12.04 -44.50
C CYS A 123 16.01 -10.69 -44.81
N THR A 124 15.30 -10.15 -43.83
CA THR A 124 14.72 -8.82 -43.89
C THR A 124 15.84 -7.77 -43.89
N THR A 125 15.72 -6.74 -44.75
CA THR A 125 16.62 -5.58 -44.73
C THR A 125 15.95 -4.42 -44.01
N CYS A 126 16.61 -3.85 -43.00
CA CYS A 126 16.05 -2.74 -42.23
C CYS A 126 15.88 -1.48 -43.09
N LYS A 127 14.71 -0.83 -42.96
CA LYS A 127 14.38 0.38 -43.74
C LYS A 127 15.08 1.62 -43.16
N SER A 128 15.06 2.74 -43.88
CA SER A 128 15.76 3.99 -43.48
C SER A 128 15.36 4.57 -42.11
N GLY A 129 14.16 4.24 -41.62
CA GLY A 129 13.64 4.61 -40.29
C GLY A 129 13.93 3.61 -39.17
N GLU A 130 14.55 2.48 -39.49
CA GLU A 130 14.84 1.40 -38.56
C GLU A 130 16.34 1.30 -38.29
N GLU A 131 16.68 0.67 -37.18
CA GLU A 131 18.03 0.29 -36.79
C GLU A 131 18.10 -1.23 -36.65
N GLU A 132 19.18 -1.81 -37.16
CA GLU A 132 19.47 -3.23 -36.99
C GLU A 132 19.90 -3.49 -35.55
N LYS A 133 19.11 -4.26 -34.81
CA LYS A 133 19.43 -4.71 -33.45
C LYS A 133 20.22 -6.01 -33.45
N SER A 134 19.90 -6.90 -34.37
CA SER A 134 20.68 -8.10 -34.62
C SER A 134 20.72 -8.43 -36.10
N ARG A 135 21.92 -8.73 -36.59
CA ARG A 135 22.14 -9.24 -37.94
C ARG A 135 21.40 -10.56 -38.18
N CYS A 136 21.08 -10.82 -39.44
CA CYS A 136 20.56 -12.12 -39.86
C CYS A 136 21.59 -13.24 -39.64
N THR A 137 21.10 -14.42 -39.33
CA THR A 137 21.87 -15.67 -39.25
C THR A 137 21.07 -16.79 -39.91
N SER A 138 21.69 -17.93 -40.22
CA SER A 138 20.96 -19.07 -40.79
C SER A 138 19.71 -19.50 -39.99
N THR A 139 19.66 -19.25 -38.68
CA THR A 139 18.53 -19.63 -37.81
C THR A 139 17.61 -18.49 -37.38
N LYS A 140 17.93 -17.23 -37.74
CA LYS A 140 17.21 -16.06 -37.22
C LYS A 140 17.25 -14.91 -38.21
N ASP A 141 16.09 -14.31 -38.47
CA ASP A 141 16.00 -13.09 -39.27
C ASP A 141 16.78 -11.92 -38.65
N THR A 142 17.02 -10.91 -39.49
CA THR A 142 17.39 -9.57 -39.05
C THR A 142 16.33 -9.01 -38.11
N ASP A 143 16.76 -8.47 -36.97
CA ASP A 143 15.88 -7.77 -36.04
C ASP A 143 15.92 -6.26 -36.30
N CYS A 144 14.89 -5.74 -36.95
CA CYS A 144 14.76 -4.33 -37.29
C CYS A 144 13.83 -3.61 -36.30
N GLN A 145 14.38 -2.65 -35.58
CA GLN A 145 13.64 -1.85 -34.61
C GLN A 145 13.52 -0.40 -35.06
N CYS A 146 12.39 0.24 -34.78
CA CYS A 146 12.24 1.67 -35.04
C CYS A 146 13.27 2.50 -34.25
N LYS A 147 13.85 3.50 -34.92
CA LYS A 147 14.83 4.41 -34.31
C LYS A 147 14.23 5.15 -33.10
N PRO A 148 15.07 5.61 -32.15
CA PRO A 148 14.61 6.38 -31.00
C PRO A 148 13.71 7.56 -31.40
N GLY A 149 12.60 7.73 -30.69
CA GLY A 149 11.59 8.75 -31.02
C GLY A 149 10.62 8.35 -32.13
N THR A 150 10.66 7.11 -32.59
CA THR A 150 9.66 6.52 -33.50
C THR A 150 9.14 5.18 -32.99
N PHE A 151 7.95 4.79 -33.44
CA PHE A 151 7.29 3.56 -33.03
C PHE A 151 6.59 2.89 -34.22
N ARG A 152 6.47 1.56 -34.16
CA ARG A 152 5.66 0.75 -35.07
C ARG A 152 4.27 0.58 -34.48
N ARG A 153 3.23 0.64 -35.31
CA ARG A 153 1.89 0.18 -34.89
C ARG A 153 1.58 -1.18 -35.49
N GLU A 154 0.68 -1.91 -34.83
CA GLU A 154 0.15 -3.18 -35.31
C GLU A 154 -0.70 -3.03 -36.59
N ASP A 155 -1.42 -1.91 -36.76
CA ASP A 155 -2.24 -1.63 -37.95
C ASP A 155 -1.43 -1.16 -39.16
N ALA A 156 -0.19 -0.71 -38.95
CA ALA A 156 0.71 -0.22 -39.98
C ALA A 156 2.15 -0.74 -39.74
N PRO A 157 2.40 -2.03 -39.97
CA PRO A 157 3.72 -2.64 -39.73
C PRO A 157 4.78 -2.24 -40.78
N GLU A 158 4.39 -1.52 -41.83
CA GLU A 158 5.24 -1.15 -42.96
C GLU A 158 6.22 0.00 -42.67
N PHE A 159 5.90 0.88 -41.71
CA PHE A 159 6.70 2.09 -41.45
C PHE A 159 6.68 2.53 -39.97
N CYS A 160 7.78 3.15 -39.54
CA CYS A 160 7.90 3.76 -38.22
C CYS A 160 7.25 5.16 -38.21
N GLN A 161 6.38 5.40 -37.22
CA GLN A 161 5.70 6.67 -36.99
C GLN A 161 6.44 7.48 -35.92
N LYS A 162 6.45 8.82 -36.04
CA LYS A 162 7.07 9.67 -35.00
C LYS A 162 6.23 9.64 -33.72
N CYS A 163 6.90 9.54 -32.59
CA CYS A 163 6.27 9.69 -31.29
C CYS A 163 5.70 11.11 -31.12
N SER A 164 4.56 11.22 -30.46
CA SER A 164 4.08 12.51 -29.96
C SER A 164 4.99 12.97 -28.82
N THR A 165 5.31 14.27 -28.81
CA THR A 165 6.23 14.84 -27.80
C THR A 165 5.51 15.20 -26.50
N ARG A 166 4.21 15.46 -26.55
CA ARG A 166 3.38 15.86 -25.42
C ARG A 166 1.96 15.32 -25.56
N CYS A 167 1.30 15.15 -24.41
CA CYS A 167 -0.12 14.86 -24.38
C CYS A 167 -0.94 16.10 -24.77
N PRO A 168 -2.17 15.91 -25.28
CA PRO A 168 -3.13 16.99 -25.47
C PRO A 168 -3.43 17.73 -24.17
N ASP A 169 -3.92 18.97 -24.29
CA ASP A 169 -4.30 19.78 -23.13
C ASP A 169 -5.33 19.06 -22.26
N GLY A 170 -5.14 19.13 -20.93
CA GLY A 170 -5.99 18.45 -19.95
C GLY A 170 -5.68 16.96 -19.76
N LYS A 171 -4.61 16.43 -20.38
CA LYS A 171 -4.13 15.06 -20.16
C LYS A 171 -2.70 15.02 -19.66
N VAL A 172 -2.39 14.01 -18.86
CA VAL A 172 -1.04 13.74 -18.33
C VAL A 172 -0.45 12.48 -18.93
N MET A 173 0.85 12.49 -19.21
CA MET A 173 1.58 11.33 -19.72
C MET A 173 1.71 10.28 -18.61
N VAL A 174 1.32 9.04 -18.90
CA VAL A 174 1.45 7.90 -17.99
C VAL A 174 2.43 6.85 -18.49
N MET A 175 2.77 6.89 -19.78
CA MET A 175 3.72 5.97 -20.38
C MET A 175 4.48 6.69 -21.49
N ASP A 176 5.79 6.53 -21.48
CA ASP A 176 6.68 7.07 -22.51
C ASP A 176 6.49 6.33 -23.85
N CYS A 177 7.04 6.93 -24.90
CA CYS A 177 7.06 6.29 -26.20
C CYS A 177 8.02 5.09 -26.20
N THR A 178 7.59 3.99 -26.80
CA THR A 178 8.40 2.79 -27.01
C THR A 178 8.51 2.49 -28.50
N PRO A 179 9.43 1.61 -28.94
CA PRO A 179 9.51 1.21 -30.35
C PRO A 179 8.22 0.56 -30.91
N TRP A 180 7.28 0.17 -30.06
CA TRP A 180 6.03 -0.51 -30.43
C TRP A 180 4.77 0.29 -30.06
N SER A 181 4.91 1.45 -29.40
CA SER A 181 3.75 2.24 -28.97
C SER A 181 4.09 3.72 -28.80
N ASN A 182 3.16 4.59 -29.19
CA ASN A 182 3.26 6.01 -28.85
C ASN A 182 3.16 6.25 -27.33
N ILE A 183 3.38 7.50 -26.90
CA ILE A 183 3.06 7.95 -25.55
C ILE A 183 1.60 7.60 -25.20
N LYS A 184 1.35 7.24 -23.94
CA LYS A 184 -0.02 7.09 -23.42
C LYS A 184 -0.36 8.25 -22.50
N CYS A 185 -1.55 8.80 -22.72
CA CYS A 185 -2.08 9.95 -22.01
C CYS A 185 -3.39 9.57 -21.33
N VAL A 186 -3.53 9.95 -20.07
CA VAL A 186 -4.81 9.85 -19.34
C VAL A 186 -5.31 11.24 -19.02
N ASP A 187 -6.62 11.39 -18.89
CA ASP A 187 -7.21 12.65 -18.46
C ASP A 187 -6.65 13.04 -17.09
N GLN A 188 -6.33 14.32 -16.94
CA GLN A 188 -5.84 14.86 -15.69
C GLN A 188 -7.01 14.87 -14.71
N GLU A 189 -7.22 13.72 -14.05
CA GLU A 189 -8.13 13.57 -12.93
C GLU A 189 -7.72 14.60 -11.87
N SER A 190 -8.35 15.78 -11.90
CA SER A 190 -8.25 16.79 -10.84
C SER A 190 -8.83 16.30 -9.52
N GLY A 191 -9.36 15.07 -9.48
CA GLY A 191 -9.65 14.34 -8.28
C GLY A 191 -8.41 13.64 -7.75
N ALA A 192 -7.54 14.37 -7.04
CA ALA A 192 -6.87 13.76 -5.89
C ALA A 192 -7.99 13.12 -5.07
N SER A 193 -8.08 11.79 -5.19
CA SER A 193 -9.32 11.06 -5.01
C SER A 193 -9.93 11.44 -3.65
N LEU A 194 -11.18 11.88 -3.63
CA LEU A 194 -11.93 12.06 -2.38
C LEU A 194 -11.83 10.79 -1.51
N LEU A 195 -11.56 9.64 -2.12
CA LEU A 195 -11.23 8.39 -1.45
C LEU A 195 -9.90 8.44 -0.70
N VAL A 196 -8.82 8.96 -1.30
CA VAL A 196 -7.52 9.13 -0.63
C VAL A 196 -7.63 10.15 0.50
N ILE A 197 -8.30 11.28 0.26
CA ILE A 197 -8.58 12.28 1.29
C ILE A 197 -9.45 11.68 2.40
N GLY A 198 -10.45 10.87 2.04
CA GLY A 198 -11.33 10.14 2.96
C GLY A 198 -10.61 9.10 3.81
N ILE A 199 -9.66 8.36 3.23
CA ILE A 199 -8.84 7.38 3.95
C ILE A 199 -7.94 8.09 4.96
N VAL A 200 -7.24 9.16 4.54
CA VAL A 200 -6.34 9.91 5.43
C VAL A 200 -7.13 10.56 6.57
N THR A 201 -8.24 11.23 6.26
CA THR A 201 -9.10 11.85 7.30
C THR A 201 -9.72 10.82 8.23
N GLY A 202 -10.19 9.68 7.71
CA GLY A 202 -10.71 8.57 8.50
C GLY A 202 -9.68 7.98 9.46
N LEU A 203 -8.44 7.76 9.00
CA LEU A 203 -7.35 7.27 9.84
C LEU A 203 -7.00 8.24 10.97
N VAL A 204 -6.90 9.53 10.67
CA VAL A 204 -6.62 10.57 11.67
C VAL A 204 -7.71 10.64 12.72
N ILE A 205 -8.99 10.65 12.32
CA ILE A 205 -10.12 10.66 13.25
C ILE A 205 -10.10 9.41 14.14
N THR A 206 -9.83 8.25 13.54
CA THR A 206 -9.77 6.97 14.29
C THR A 206 -8.67 6.99 15.34
N ILE A 207 -7.47 7.48 15.00
CA ILE A 207 -6.36 7.62 15.95
C ILE A 207 -6.73 8.57 17.09
N VAL A 208 -7.37 9.71 16.79
CA VAL A 208 -7.81 10.68 17.79
C VAL A 208 -8.85 10.07 18.74
N LEU A 209 -9.82 9.31 18.21
CA LEU A 209 -10.83 8.63 19.03
C LEU A 209 -10.21 7.57 19.94
N ILE A 210 -9.29 6.75 19.42
CA ILE A 210 -8.54 5.76 20.22
C ILE A 210 -7.75 6.48 21.31
N GLY A 211 -7.03 7.55 20.96
CA GLY A 211 -6.30 8.39 21.91
C GLY A 211 -7.21 8.96 23.01
N CYS A 212 -8.42 9.40 22.66
CA CYS A 212 -9.40 9.90 23.62
C CYS A 212 -9.90 8.79 24.57
N VAL A 213 -10.21 7.60 24.05
CA VAL A 213 -10.65 6.45 24.86
C VAL A 213 -9.53 6.00 25.80
N VAL A 214 -8.31 5.88 25.28
CA VAL A 214 -7.11 5.53 26.04
C VAL A 214 -6.82 6.57 27.12
N TRP A 215 -6.93 7.86 26.80
CA TRP A 215 -6.80 8.95 27.76
C TRP A 215 -7.87 8.89 28.86
N ARG A 216 -9.13 8.63 28.50
CA ARG A 216 -10.23 8.49 29.46
C ARG A 216 -10.02 7.28 30.38
N PHE A 217 -9.52 6.18 29.82
CA PHE A 217 -9.18 4.98 30.58
C PHE A 217 -8.01 5.22 31.53
N PHE A 218 -6.91 5.83 31.04
CA PHE A 218 -5.75 6.15 31.87
C PHE A 218 -6.07 7.19 32.94
N LYS A 219 -6.88 8.22 32.66
CA LYS A 219 -7.35 9.14 33.71
C LYS A 219 -8.20 8.44 34.78
N GLY A 220 -8.99 7.44 34.39
CA GLY A 220 -9.78 6.64 35.34
C GLY A 220 -8.91 5.76 36.24
N VAL A 221 -7.88 5.11 35.68
CA VAL A 221 -7.01 4.17 36.42
C VAL A 221 -5.92 4.88 37.23
N PHE A 222 -5.31 5.95 36.70
CA PHE A 222 -4.25 6.69 37.40
C PHE A 222 -4.77 7.67 38.45
N GLY A 223 -6.05 8.06 38.40
CA GLY A 223 -6.62 9.02 39.36
C GLY A 223 -6.59 8.52 40.82
N GLU A 224 -6.95 7.26 41.05
CA GLU A 224 -6.97 6.67 42.40
C GLU A 224 -5.57 6.31 42.90
N CYS A 225 -4.69 5.83 42.01
CA CYS A 225 -3.32 5.44 42.37
C CYS A 225 -2.44 6.66 42.64
N TRP A 226 -2.56 7.72 41.85
CA TRP A 226 -1.76 8.95 42.01
C TRP A 226 -2.06 9.68 43.33
N HIS A 227 -3.33 9.69 43.76
CA HIS A 227 -3.72 10.29 45.04
C HIS A 227 -3.15 9.51 46.24
N LYS A 228 -3.04 8.18 46.12
CA LYS A 228 -2.46 7.31 47.15
C LYS A 228 -0.94 7.48 47.23
N VAL A 229 -0.27 7.56 46.08
CA VAL A 229 1.18 7.80 46.00
C VAL A 229 1.54 9.20 46.54
N LYS A 230 0.78 10.24 46.18
CA LYS A 230 1.03 11.60 46.69
C LYS A 230 0.95 11.67 48.22
N LYS A 231 -0.03 11.00 48.82
CA LYS A 231 -0.20 10.95 50.28
C LYS A 231 0.95 10.22 50.98
N LEU A 232 1.42 9.10 50.42
CA LEU A 232 2.59 8.38 50.97
C LEU A 232 3.87 9.21 50.89
N THR A 233 4.04 10.02 49.86
CA THR A 233 5.21 10.91 49.73
C THR A 233 5.18 12.04 50.76
N GLU A 234 4.00 12.60 51.08
CA GLU A 234 3.83 13.63 52.11
C GLU A 234 4.05 13.07 53.52
N ASP A 235 3.49 11.90 53.84
CA ASP A 235 3.66 11.25 55.16
C ASP A 235 5.13 10.85 55.41
N ASN A 236 5.83 10.36 54.37
CA ASN A 236 7.26 10.01 54.46
C ASN A 236 8.15 11.26 54.66
N ALA A 237 7.80 12.39 54.01
CA ALA A 237 8.52 13.65 54.19
C ALA A 237 8.34 14.22 55.60
N GLN A 238 7.17 14.06 56.21
CA GLN A 238 6.89 14.50 57.57
C GLN A 238 7.65 13.66 58.61
N SER A 239 7.63 12.33 58.46
CA SER A 239 8.39 11.41 59.33
C SER A 239 9.90 11.69 59.30
N HIS A 240 10.47 11.95 58.12
CA HIS A 240 11.90 12.26 57.99
C HIS A 240 12.29 13.60 58.66
N ASN A 241 11.38 14.59 58.64
CA ASN A 241 11.64 15.89 59.27
C ASN A 241 11.50 15.83 60.80
N GLU A 242 10.57 15.03 61.33
CA GLU A 242 10.46 14.77 62.77
C GLU A 242 11.68 14.00 63.30
N ALA A 243 12.16 12.98 62.57
CA ALA A 243 13.38 12.25 62.93
C ALA A 243 14.61 13.15 62.99
N ARG A 244 14.74 14.11 62.05
CA ARG A 244 15.83 15.12 62.10
C ARG A 244 15.74 16.04 63.31
N ARG A 245 14.54 16.45 63.73
CA ARG A 245 14.36 17.31 64.91
C ARG A 245 14.76 16.59 66.19
N LEU A 246 14.31 15.34 66.37
CA LEU A 246 14.68 14.53 67.53
C LEU A 246 16.19 14.27 67.60
N SER A 247 16.85 14.03 66.46
CA SER A 247 18.30 13.88 66.41
C SER A 247 19.05 15.17 66.80
N ALA A 248 18.54 16.34 66.40
CA ALA A 248 19.15 17.62 66.77
C ALA A 248 18.97 17.93 68.26
N GLU A 249 17.80 17.62 68.83
CA GLU A 249 17.51 17.83 70.25
C GLU A 249 18.33 16.90 71.16
N ASN A 250 18.51 15.63 70.74
CA ASN A 250 19.34 14.66 71.46
C ASN A 250 20.83 15.02 71.39
N SER A 251 21.28 15.62 70.28
CA SER A 251 22.65 16.14 70.15
C SER A 251 22.90 17.33 71.08
N SER A 252 21.96 18.28 71.13
CA SER A 252 22.06 19.46 72.00
C SER A 252 22.04 19.08 73.49
N THR A 253 21.16 18.17 73.89
CA THR A 253 21.10 17.67 75.27
C THR A 253 22.36 16.90 75.68
N SER A 254 22.97 16.14 74.76
CA SER A 254 24.24 15.45 75.00
C SER A 254 25.40 16.43 75.22
N GLU A 255 25.48 17.52 74.44
CA GLU A 255 26.51 18.55 74.64
C GLU A 255 26.33 19.28 75.98
N VAL A 256 25.09 19.60 76.37
CA VAL A 256 24.80 20.22 77.67
C VAL A 256 25.15 19.30 78.85
N LEU A 257 24.88 18.00 78.74
CA LEU A 257 25.25 17.01 79.75
C LEU A 257 26.78 16.84 79.87
N LEU A 258 27.51 16.79 78.76
CA LEU A 258 28.96 16.73 78.77
C LEU A 258 29.60 18.00 79.35
N GLY A 259 29.00 19.17 79.11
CA GLY A 259 29.41 20.43 79.74
C GLY A 259 29.28 20.38 81.26
N ARG A 260 28.14 19.91 81.79
CA ARG A 260 27.93 19.77 83.24
C ARG A 260 28.86 18.76 83.90
N ILE A 261 29.12 17.62 83.25
CA ILE A 261 30.08 16.62 83.76
C ILE A 261 31.51 17.16 83.77
N SER A 262 31.86 18.04 82.81
CA SER A 262 33.16 18.73 82.79
C SER A 262 33.29 19.74 83.93
N GLU A 263 32.21 20.43 84.29
CA GLU A 263 32.17 21.38 85.43
C GLU A 263 32.26 20.69 86.79
N GLU A 264 31.64 19.51 86.97
CA GLU A 264 31.78 18.74 88.21
C GLU A 264 33.18 18.17 88.43
N ARG A 265 33.90 17.83 87.34
CA ARG A 265 35.31 17.38 87.43
C ARG A 265 36.28 18.49 87.78
N THR A 266 36.01 19.74 87.42
CA THR A 266 36.86 20.88 87.80
C THR A 266 36.62 21.33 89.24
N ALA A 267 35.41 21.13 89.78
CA ALA A 267 35.09 21.44 91.18
C ALA A 267 35.69 20.46 92.21
N THR A 268 36.06 19.24 91.80
CA THR A 268 36.59 18.20 92.68
C THR A 268 38.13 18.05 92.64
N GLY A 269 38.83 18.83 91.81
CA GLY A 269 40.26 18.70 91.54
C GLY A 269 41.20 19.74 92.18
N SER A 270 40.71 20.60 93.08
CA SER A 270 41.55 21.61 93.76
C SER A 270 41.51 21.40 95.28
N SER A 271 42.22 20.37 95.75
CA SER A 271 42.72 20.22 97.12
C SER A 271 44.23 20.43 97.12
#